data_AF-A0A7C9RG88-F1
#
_entry.id   AF-A0A7C9RG88-F1
#
_cell.length_a   1.000
_cell.length_b   1.000
_cell.length_c   1.000
_cell.angle_alpha   90.00
_cell.angle_beta   90.00
_cell.angle_gamma   90.00
#
_symmetry.space_group_name_H-M   'P 1'
#
loop_
_entity.id
_entity.type
_entity.pdbx_description
1 polymer ?
#
loop_
_entity_poly.entity_id
_entity_poly.type
_entity_poly.pdbx_seq_one_letter_code
_entity_poly.pdbx_strand_id
1 'polypeptide(L)' 'LRTMQHRLWDCYRQPQRQVPGCSSAALTALTVFLQKQAAGAEINVPSIKR' A
#
# COMPACT_ATOMS: atom_id res chain seq x y z
N LEU A 1 11.16 5.50 7.38
CA LEU A 1 9.75 5.09 7.62
C LEU A 1 9.13 4.69 6.28
N ARG A 2 8.62 3.46 6.10
CA ARG A 2 7.94 3.05 4.84
C ARG A 2 6.42 3.20 5.01
N THR A 3 5.77 3.89 4.08
CA THR A 3 4.31 4.09 4.05
C THR A 3 3.62 3.01 3.20
N MET A 4 2.28 2.97 3.19
CA MET A 4 1.51 2.09 2.29
C MET A 4 1.90 2.25 0.82
N GLN A 5 2.20 3.48 0.38
CA GLN A 5 2.64 3.75 -0.99
C GLN A 5 3.95 3.04 -1.34
N HIS A 6 4.93 3.09 -0.43
CA HIS A 6 6.20 2.38 -0.59
C HIS A 6 6.00 0.87 -0.69
N ARG A 7 5.09 0.31 0.12
CA ARG A 7 4.79 -1.13 0.09
C ARG A 7 4.12 -1.54 -1.22
N LEU A 8 3.18 -0.74 -1.72
CA LEU A 8 2.53 -0.99 -3.01
C LEU A 8 3.54 -0.90 -4.17
N TRP A 9 4.44 0.08 -4.15
CA TRP A 9 5.54 0.20 -5.12
C TRP A 9 6.43 -1.04 -5.13
N ASP A 10 6.86 -1.51 -3.95
CA ASP A 10 7.65 -2.75 -3.82
C ASP A 10 6.88 -3.98 -4.37
N CYS A 11 5.57 -4.05 -4.14
CA CYS A 11 4.72 -5.13 -4.66
C CYS A 11 4.54 -5.09 -6.19
N TYR A 12 4.49 -3.92 -6.82
CA TYR A 12 4.41 -3.81 -8.28
C TYR A 12 5.75 -4.07 -8.97
N ARG A 13 6.86 -3.75 -8.30
CA ARG A 13 8.21 -3.97 -8.81
C ARG A 13 8.61 -5.45 -8.84
N GLN A 14 8.20 -6.25 -7.84
CA GLN A 14 8.55 -7.67 -7.72
C GLN A 14 8.09 -8.57 -8.89
N PRO A 15 6.85 -8.47 -9.40
CA PRO A 15 6.42 -9.19 -10.59
C PRO A 15 6.90 -8.52 -11.89
N GLN A 16 7.82 -7.54 -11.81
CA GLN A 16 8.32 -6.77 -12.95
C GLN A 16 7.18 -6.11 -13.78
N ARG A 17 6.09 -5.72 -13.11
CA ARG A 17 5.00 -4.96 -13.73
C ARG A 17 5.44 -3.51 -13.93
N GLN A 18 4.75 -2.82 -14.84
CA GLN A 18 4.87 -1.37 -14.99
C GLN A 18 4.58 -0.71 -13.64
N VAL A 19 5.57 0.01 -13.11
CA VAL A 19 5.51 0.54 -11.75
C VAL A 19 4.71 1.85 -11.77
N PRO A 20 3.61 1.96 -11.01
CA PRO A 20 2.84 3.19 -10.93
C PRO A 20 3.67 4.30 -10.27
N GLY A 21 3.52 5.54 -10.75
CA GLY A 21 4.11 6.71 -10.11
C GLY A 21 3.59 6.90 -8.68
N CYS A 22 4.42 7.47 -7.81
CA CYS A 22 4.02 7.88 -6.48
C CYS A 22 2.82 8.85 -6.58
N SER A 23 1.82 8.70 -5.71
CA SER A 23 0.56 9.47 -5.74
C SER A 23 -0.31 9.30 -7.00
N SER A 24 -0.08 8.28 -7.82
CA SER A 24 -0.97 7.97 -8.93
C SER A 24 -2.38 7.58 -8.45
N ALA A 25 -3.40 7.95 -9.23
CA ALA A 25 -4.81 7.65 -8.92
C ALA A 25 -5.06 6.14 -8.69
N ALA A 26 -4.31 5.28 -9.40
CA ALA A 26 -4.37 3.83 -9.24
C ALA A 26 -3.94 3.37 -7.82
N LEU A 27 -2.85 3.93 -7.27
CA LEU A 27 -2.40 3.59 -5.92
C LEU A 27 -3.37 4.10 -4.85
N THR A 28 -3.97 5.27 -5.08
CA THR A 28 -5.00 5.82 -4.18
C THR A 28 -6.24 4.93 -4.15
N ALA A 29 -6.76 4.52 -5.31
CA ALA A 29 -7.90 3.61 -5.41
C ALA A 29 -7.62 2.28 -4.69
N LEU A 30 -6.43 1.71 -4.90
CA LEU A 30 -6.02 0.47 -4.23
C LEU A 30 -5.92 0.63 -2.72
N THR A 31 -5.42 1.77 -2.25
CA THR A 31 -5.33 2.06 -0.81
C THR A 31 -6.71 2.09 -0.17
N VAL A 32 -7.68 2.78 -0.77
CA VAL A 32 -9.06 2.85 -0.26
C VAL A 32 -9.72 1.47 -0.27
N PHE A 33 -9.52 0.69 -1.32
CA PHE A 33 -10.04 -0.68 -1.40
C PHE A 33 -9.50 -1.59 -0.28
N LEU A 34 -8.18 -1.55 -0.04
CA LEU A 34 -7.54 -2.31 1.03
C LEU A 34 -7.97 -1.84 2.42
N GLN A 35 -8.17 -0.53 2.61
CA GLN A 35 -8.69 0.02 3.86
C GLN A 35 -10.11 -0.47 4.17
N LYS A 36 -10.98 -0.59 3.16
CA LYS A 36 -12.33 -1.12 3.35
C LYS A 36 -12.33 -2.61 3.71
N GLN A 37 -11.43 -3.40 3.16
CA GLN A 37 -11.26 -4.80 3.56
C GLN A 37 -10.75 -4.95 4.99
N ALA A 38 -10.01 -3.96 5.52
CA ALA A 38 -9.52 -3.93 6.90
C ALA A 38 -10.52 -3.30 7.91
N ALA A 39 -11.80 -3.13 7.53
CA ALA A 39 -12.80 -2.53 8.41
C ALA A 39 -12.98 -3.35 9.71
N GLY A 40 -12.89 -2.68 10.86
CA GLY A 40 -12.99 -3.30 12.18
C GLY A 40 -11.65 -3.75 12.78
N ALA A 41 -10.54 -3.63 12.05
CA ALA A 41 -9.21 -3.86 12.61
C ALA A 41 -8.74 -2.66 13.46
N GLU A 42 -8.07 -2.94 14.58
CA GLU A 42 -7.46 -1.91 15.42
C GLU A 42 -6.24 -1.28 14.73
N ILE A 43 -6.12 0.04 14.83
CA ILE A 43 -5.02 0.80 14.22
C ILE A 43 -3.79 0.72 15.12
N ASN A 44 -2.92 -0.26 14.87
CA ASN A 44 -1.62 -0.37 15.53
C ASN A 44 -0.50 0.17 14.63
N VAL A 45 -0.24 1.48 14.73
CA VAL A 45 0.78 2.19 13.95
C VAL A 45 1.59 3.09 14.90
N PRO A 46 2.94 3.10 14.83
CA PRO A 46 3.84 2.37 13.93
C PRO A 46 4.03 0.89 14.30
N SER A 47 4.13 0.04 13.28
CA SER A 47 4.30 -1.41 13.43
C SER A 47 5.64 -1.85 12.87
N ILE A 48 6.34 -2.74 13.60
CA ILE A 48 7.58 -3.38 13.15
C ILE A 48 7.20 -4.68 12.43
N LYS A 49 7.62 -4.81 11.17
CA LYS A 49 7.37 -5.97 10.30
C LYS A 49 8.73 -6.45 9.73
N ARG A 50 8.86 -7.74 9.42
CA ARG A 50 10.08 -8.36 8.86
C ARG A 50 10.56 -7.65 7.59
#